data_AF-A0A942QC91-F1
#
_entry.id   AF-A0A942QC91-F1
#
_cell.length_a   1.000
_cell.length_b   1.000
_cell.length_c   1.000
_cell.angle_alpha   90.00
_cell.angle_beta   90.00
_cell.angle_gamma   90.00
#
_symmetry.space_group_name_H-M   'P 1'
#
loop_
_entity.id
_entity.type
_entity.pdbx_description
1 polymer ?
#
loop_
_entity_poly.entity_id
_entity_poly.type
_entity_poly.pdbx_seq_one_letter_code
_entity_poly.pdbx_strand_id
1 'polypeptide(L)'
;IAQQLAEVGIRVNLSVVEWGTWLSRIFTNADYDMTIIGHSEPHDIGIYGNPNYYFRYDSPRVRELLAAAERAGSEAERIALLQEVAKQIAEDAVNVWVFSTAYLVAARRDLYGFWESQPTPSINMTEVFWAR
;
A
#
# COMPACT_ATOMS: atom_id res chain seq x y z
N ILE A 1 4.49 -13.50 11.39
CA ILE A 1 5.45 -13.36 10.28
C ILE A 1 6.79 -14.03 10.59
N ALA A 2 7.68 -13.47 11.43
CA ALA A 2 9.00 -14.07 11.66
C ALA A 2 8.94 -15.55 12.13
N GLN A 3 8.01 -15.89 13.02
CA GLN A 3 7.75 -17.27 13.43
C GLN A 3 7.26 -18.17 12.28
N GLN A 4 6.32 -17.67 11.46
CA GLN A 4 5.81 -18.41 10.29
C GLN A 4 6.89 -18.65 9.24
N LEU A 5 7.81 -17.68 9.06
CA LEU A 5 8.97 -17.85 8.20
C LEU A 5 9.94 -18.90 8.76
N ALA A 6 10.11 -18.98 10.09
CA ALA A 6 10.94 -19.99 10.72
C ALA A 6 10.40 -21.42 10.52
N GLU A 7 9.07 -21.60 10.45
CA GLU A 7 8.44 -22.90 10.17
C GLU A 7 8.82 -23.48 8.80
N VAL A 8 9.17 -22.61 7.83
CA VAL A 8 9.67 -23.01 6.50
C VAL A 8 11.20 -22.88 6.38
N GLY A 9 11.91 -22.74 7.50
CA GLY A 9 13.37 -22.73 7.54
C GLY A 9 14.02 -21.35 7.31
N ILE A 10 13.25 -20.27 7.24
CA ILE A 10 13.77 -18.90 7.05
C ILE A 10 13.96 -18.25 8.42
N ARG A 11 15.22 -18.00 8.80
CA ARG A 11 15.56 -17.31 10.05
C ARG A 11 15.72 -15.81 9.82
N VAL A 12 14.86 -15.01 10.45
CA VAL A 12 14.85 -13.55 10.32
C VAL A 12 15.48 -12.90 11.55
N ASN A 13 16.37 -11.93 11.32
CA ASN A 13 16.85 -11.03 12.38
C ASN A 13 16.00 -9.75 12.39
N LEU A 14 15.31 -9.48 13.49
CA LEU A 14 14.40 -8.34 13.59
C LEU A 14 15.17 -7.07 13.98
N SER A 15 14.95 -6.00 13.23
CA SER A 15 15.48 -4.67 13.54
C SER A 15 14.33 -3.66 13.54
N VAL A 16 14.15 -2.96 14.67
CA VAL A 16 13.26 -1.79 14.73
C VAL A 16 14.07 -0.58 14.28
N VAL A 17 13.55 0.15 13.29
CA VAL A 17 14.18 1.37 12.76
C VAL A 17 13.27 2.56 13.01
N GLU A 18 13.88 3.70 13.33
CA GLU A 18 13.18 4.98 13.37
C GLU A 18 12.79 5.42 11.94
N TRP A 19 11.73 6.22 11.80
CA TRP A 19 11.15 6.59 10.50
C TRP A 19 12.13 7.29 9.54
N GLY A 20 12.88 8.30 10.00
CA GLY A 20 13.91 8.95 9.19
C GLY A 20 15.02 7.99 8.75
N THR A 21 15.36 7.02 9.60
CA THR A 21 16.26 5.93 9.24
C THR A 21 15.65 5.01 8.17
N TRP A 22 14.37 4.67 8.29
CA TRP A 22 13.65 3.89 7.30
C TRP A 22 13.64 4.60 5.94
N LEU A 23 13.34 5.90 5.92
CA LEU A 23 13.34 6.69 4.69
C LEU A 23 14.71 6.68 3.99
N SER A 24 15.77 7.00 4.73
CA SER A 24 17.11 7.05 4.11
C SER A 24 17.61 5.67 3.68
N ARG A 25 17.56 4.69 4.57
CA ARG A 25 18.15 3.35 4.34
C ARG A 25 17.31 2.49 3.41
N ILE A 26 16.00 2.40 3.65
CA ILE A 26 15.10 1.46 2.97
C ILE A 26 14.47 2.14 1.76
N PHE A 27 13.79 3.28 1.97
CA PHE A 27 13.05 3.91 0.89
C PHE A 27 13.95 4.47 -0.22
N THR A 28 14.97 5.25 0.16
CA THR A 28 15.88 5.89 -0.79
C THR A 28 16.96 4.94 -1.28
N ASN A 29 17.67 4.29 -0.36
CA ASN A 29 18.85 3.49 -0.71
C ASN A 29 18.54 2.01 -1.02
N ALA A 30 17.33 1.52 -0.72
CA ALA A 30 16.96 0.12 -0.86
C ALA A 30 17.94 -0.87 -0.21
N ASP A 31 18.51 -0.49 0.95
CA ASP A 31 19.39 -1.32 1.76
C ASP A 31 18.57 -2.14 2.77
N TYR A 32 18.01 -3.26 2.30
CA TYR A 32 17.26 -4.21 3.12
C TYR A 32 17.05 -5.56 2.43
N ASP A 33 16.87 -6.62 3.22
CA ASP A 33 16.38 -7.92 2.73
C ASP A 33 14.85 -7.97 2.74
N MET A 34 14.24 -7.53 3.85
CA MET A 34 12.79 -7.43 4.04
C MET A 34 12.45 -6.19 4.87
N THR A 35 11.34 -5.55 4.53
CA THR A 35 10.77 -4.42 5.27
C THR A 35 9.26 -4.60 5.37
N ILE A 36 8.66 -4.03 6.43
CA ILE A 36 7.22 -4.02 6.63
C ILE A 36 6.78 -2.57 6.77
N ILE A 37 5.84 -2.15 5.93
CA ILE A 37 5.23 -0.83 5.97
C ILE A 37 3.76 -0.92 5.56
N GLY A 38 2.93 0.01 6.05
CA GLY A 38 1.57 0.21 5.57
C GLY A 38 1.54 1.25 4.44
N HIS A 39 0.95 0.88 3.30
CA HIS A 39 0.60 1.82 2.23
C HIS A 39 -0.77 2.42 2.52
N SER A 40 -0.87 3.75 2.46
CA SER A 40 -2.06 4.48 2.93
C SER A 40 -2.91 5.03 1.78
N GLU A 41 -2.39 5.01 0.56
CA GLU A 41 -2.99 5.64 -0.61
C GLU A 41 -3.87 4.64 -1.38
N PRO A 42 -5.18 4.92 -1.56
CA PRO A 42 -6.12 3.96 -2.16
C PRO A 42 -5.93 3.74 -3.66
N HIS A 43 -5.06 4.51 -4.32
CA HIS A 43 -4.83 4.46 -5.77
C HIS A 43 -3.33 4.51 -6.14
N ASP A 44 -2.50 3.82 -5.37
CA ASP A 44 -1.05 3.80 -5.58
C ASP A 44 -0.57 2.69 -6.53
N ILE A 45 -1.45 1.90 -7.13
CA ILE A 45 -1.07 0.77 -8.00
C ILE A 45 -0.14 1.16 -9.17
N GLY A 46 -0.16 2.43 -9.60
CA GLY A 46 0.77 2.94 -10.60
C GLY A 46 2.25 2.92 -10.17
N ILE A 47 2.52 2.84 -8.86
CA ILE A 47 3.87 2.84 -8.29
C ILE A 47 4.67 1.59 -8.69
N TYR A 48 3.99 0.49 -8.99
CA TYR A 48 4.59 -0.74 -9.52
C TYR A 48 5.13 -0.57 -10.95
N GLY A 49 4.81 0.53 -11.63
CA GLY A 49 5.45 0.91 -12.89
C GLY A 49 6.82 1.59 -12.73
N ASN A 50 7.22 1.95 -11.51
CA ASN A 50 8.48 2.64 -11.23
C ASN A 50 9.57 1.64 -10.78
N PRO A 51 10.54 1.28 -11.64
CA PRO A 51 11.61 0.34 -11.28
C PRO A 51 12.57 0.88 -10.21
N ASN A 52 12.57 2.21 -10.00
CA ASN A 52 13.42 2.86 -9.01
C ASN A 52 12.75 3.02 -7.64
N TYR A 53 11.50 2.55 -7.48
CA TYR A 53 10.85 2.57 -6.17
C TYR A 53 11.49 1.56 -5.21
N TYR A 54 11.20 1.67 -3.91
CA TYR A 54 11.97 0.96 -2.90
C TYR A 54 11.88 -0.57 -3.03
N PHE A 55 10.79 -1.13 -3.57
CA PHE A 55 10.68 -2.57 -3.87
C PHE A 55 11.57 -3.05 -5.03
N ARG A 56 12.20 -2.15 -5.79
CA ARG A 56 13.09 -2.45 -6.93
C ARG A 56 12.48 -3.42 -7.96
N TYR A 57 11.15 -3.38 -8.09
CA TYR A 57 10.42 -4.22 -9.02
C TYR A 57 10.41 -3.61 -10.43
N ASP A 58 10.96 -4.33 -11.39
CA ASP A 58 11.05 -3.91 -12.78
C ASP A 58 10.34 -4.92 -13.69
N SER A 59 9.11 -4.59 -14.09
CA SER A 59 8.32 -5.39 -15.03
C SER A 59 7.87 -4.57 -16.23
N PRO A 60 8.40 -4.86 -17.45
CA PRO A 60 7.90 -4.27 -18.68
C PRO A 60 6.41 -4.49 -18.87
N ARG A 61 5.90 -5.69 -18.52
CA ARG A 61 4.48 -6.04 -18.65
C ARG A 61 3.59 -5.14 -17.79
N VAL A 62 3.97 -4.91 -16.53
CA VAL A 62 3.22 -4.01 -15.64
C VAL A 62 3.22 -2.59 -16.17
N ARG A 63 4.36 -2.08 -16.66
CA ARG A 63 4.41 -0.75 -17.29
C ARG A 63 3.51 -0.63 -18.52
N GLU A 64 3.50 -1.64 -19.37
CA GLU A 64 2.61 -1.68 -20.55
C GLU A 64 1.13 -1.65 -20.16
N LEU A 65 0.74 -2.47 -19.18
CA LEU A 65 -0.63 -2.51 -18.67
C LEU A 65 -1.05 -1.18 -18.05
N LEU A 66 -0.19 -0.56 -17.24
CA LEU A 66 -0.44 0.75 -16.65
C LEU A 66 -0.59 1.84 -17.72
N ALA A 67 0.29 1.87 -18.72
CA ALA A 67 0.18 2.82 -19.83
C ALA A 67 -1.05 2.58 -20.71
N ALA A 68 -1.51 1.33 -20.84
CA ALA A 68 -2.78 1.02 -21.48
C ALA A 68 -3.96 1.51 -20.63
N ALA A 69 -3.94 1.29 -19.31
CA ALA A 69 -4.99 1.73 -18.40
C ALA A 69 -5.16 3.26 -18.39
N GLU A 70 -4.07 4.01 -18.52
CA GLU A 70 -4.09 5.47 -18.65
C GLU A 70 -4.73 5.95 -19.96
N ARG A 71 -4.58 5.18 -21.05
CA ARG A 71 -5.12 5.49 -22.38
C ARG A 71 -6.49 4.86 -22.66
N ALA A 72 -7.04 4.12 -21.69
CA ALA A 72 -8.31 3.40 -21.86
C ALA A 72 -9.44 4.38 -22.21
N GLY A 73 -10.28 3.98 -23.18
CA GLY A 73 -11.38 4.81 -23.68
C GLY A 73 -12.63 4.74 -22.82
N SER A 74 -12.67 3.83 -21.84
CA SER A 74 -13.79 3.64 -20.94
C SER A 74 -13.35 3.23 -19.53
N GLU A 75 -14.21 3.49 -18.55
CA GLU A 75 -13.99 3.05 -17.17
C GLU A 75 -13.89 1.52 -17.05
N ALA A 76 -14.75 0.78 -17.76
CA ALA A 76 -14.73 -0.68 -17.74
C ALA A 76 -13.41 -1.25 -18.27
N GLU A 77 -12.88 -0.68 -19.35
CA GLU A 77 -11.58 -1.06 -19.91
C GLU A 77 -10.44 -0.73 -18.94
N ARG A 78 -10.46 0.47 -18.35
CA ARG A 78 -9.46 0.87 -17.35
C ARG A 78 -9.45 -0.08 -16.15
N ILE A 79 -10.62 -0.44 -15.63
CA ILE A 79 -10.76 -1.38 -14.50
C ILE A 79 -10.18 -2.75 -14.87
N ALA A 80 -10.54 -3.28 -16.05
CA ALA A 80 -10.02 -4.58 -16.49
C ALA A 80 -8.49 -4.58 -16.58
N LEU A 81 -7.89 -3.51 -17.11
CA LEU A 81 -6.43 -3.38 -17.20
C LEU A 81 -5.77 -3.29 -15.81
N LEU A 82 -6.37 -2.55 -14.87
CA LEU A 82 -5.86 -2.46 -13.50
C LEU A 82 -6.01 -3.79 -12.73
N GLN A 83 -7.04 -4.58 -13.02
CA GLN A 83 -7.18 -5.94 -12.48
C GLN A 83 -6.06 -6.85 -12.99
N GLU A 84 -5.68 -6.75 -14.26
CA GLU A 84 -4.53 -7.48 -14.80
C GLU A 84 -3.21 -7.03 -14.17
N VAL A 85 -3.03 -5.72 -13.88
CA VAL A 85 -1.87 -5.26 -13.09
C VAL A 85 -1.86 -5.89 -11.71
N ALA A 86 -2.98 -5.86 -10.99
CA ALA A 86 -3.09 -6.42 -9.64
C ALA A 86 -2.81 -7.93 -9.62
N LYS A 87 -3.28 -8.65 -10.65
CA LYS A 87 -2.98 -10.07 -10.83
C LYS A 87 -1.49 -10.32 -11.08
N GLN A 88 -0.89 -9.58 -12.02
CA GLN A 88 0.52 -9.74 -12.37
C GLN A 88 1.43 -9.50 -11.17
N ILE A 89 1.23 -8.42 -10.40
CA ILE A 89 2.07 -8.15 -9.22
C ILE A 89 1.89 -9.21 -8.13
N ALA A 90 0.69 -9.80 -8.02
CA ALA A 90 0.42 -10.91 -7.11
C ALA A 90 1.14 -12.19 -7.52
N GLU A 91 1.12 -12.53 -8.80
CA GLU A 91 1.82 -13.70 -9.36
C GLU A 91 3.34 -13.55 -9.27
N ASP A 92 3.86 -12.34 -9.47
CA ASP A 92 5.29 -12.02 -9.33
C ASP A 92 5.75 -11.94 -7.87
N ALA A 93 4.83 -12.04 -6.91
CA ALA A 93 5.07 -11.95 -5.47
C ALA A 93 5.89 -10.69 -5.09
N VAL A 94 5.58 -9.55 -5.72
CA VAL A 94 6.31 -8.28 -5.50
C VAL A 94 6.29 -7.86 -4.02
N ASN A 95 5.15 -8.08 -3.37
CA ASN A 95 4.96 -7.86 -1.94
C ASN A 95 4.24 -9.06 -1.33
N VAL A 96 4.32 -9.21 -0.01
CA VAL A 96 3.45 -10.11 0.74
C VAL A 96 2.34 -9.28 1.40
N TRP A 97 1.15 -9.27 0.79
CA TRP A 97 -0.01 -8.56 1.34
C TRP A 97 -0.53 -9.25 2.59
N VAL A 98 -0.45 -8.58 3.73
CA VAL A 98 -0.81 -9.19 5.03
C VAL A 98 -2.28 -8.94 5.37
N PHE A 99 -2.73 -7.68 5.30
CA PHE A 99 -4.12 -7.28 5.55
C PHE A 99 -4.37 -5.84 5.08
N SER A 100 -5.65 -5.46 5.02
CA SER A 100 -6.08 -4.06 4.91
C SER A 100 -6.59 -3.61 6.27
N THR A 101 -6.05 -2.52 6.80
CA THR A 101 -6.45 -1.98 8.10
C THR A 101 -7.87 -1.43 8.05
N ALA A 102 -8.71 -1.82 9.01
CA ALA A 102 -9.99 -1.16 9.21
C ALA A 102 -9.79 0.29 9.66
N TYR A 103 -10.66 1.20 9.21
CA TYR A 103 -10.72 2.54 9.74
C TYR A 103 -11.36 2.49 11.15
N LEU A 104 -10.54 2.77 12.17
CA LEU A 104 -10.95 2.72 13.56
C LEU A 104 -10.84 4.11 14.18
N VAL A 105 -11.96 4.64 14.69
CA VAL A 105 -12.03 5.95 15.35
C VAL A 105 -12.58 5.78 16.75
N ALA A 106 -11.85 6.33 17.72
CA ALA A 106 -12.37 6.56 19.06
C ALA A 106 -12.68 8.05 19.21
N ALA A 107 -13.98 8.38 19.28
CA ALA A 107 -14.45 9.74 19.48
C ALA A 107 -15.24 9.85 20.80
N ARG A 108 -15.37 11.06 21.33
CA ARG A 108 -16.28 11.31 22.44
C ARG A 108 -17.72 11.03 22.01
N ARG A 109 -18.56 10.58 22.95
CA ARG A 109 -19.97 10.21 22.70
C ARG A 109 -20.83 11.34 22.15
N ASP A 110 -20.44 12.59 22.40
CA ASP A 110 -21.13 13.81 22.01
C ASP A 110 -20.55 14.43 20.73
N LEU A 111 -19.62 13.75 20.05
CA LEU A 111 -18.99 14.18 18.81
C LEU A 111 -19.44 13.28 17.65
N TYR A 112 -20.04 13.88 16.64
CA TYR A 112 -20.66 13.20 15.49
C TYR A 112 -20.07 13.71 14.17
N GLY A 113 -20.40 13.04 13.06
CA GLY A 113 -20.05 13.51 11.71
C GLY A 113 -18.64 13.12 11.23
N PHE A 114 -17.99 12.16 11.90
CA PHE A 114 -16.83 11.49 11.30
C PHE A 114 -17.29 10.59 10.17
N TRP A 115 -16.48 10.49 9.12
CA TRP A 115 -16.69 9.51 8.06
C TRP A 115 -16.65 8.09 8.62
N GLU A 116 -17.58 7.24 8.21
CA GLU A 116 -17.58 5.82 8.61
C GLU A 116 -16.53 5.01 7.83
N SER A 117 -16.32 5.36 6.57
CA SER A 117 -15.36 4.72 5.67
C SER A 117 -14.41 5.78 5.12
N GLN A 118 -13.21 5.89 5.69
CA GLN A 118 -12.20 6.85 5.24
C GLN A 118 -11.11 6.14 4.43
N PRO A 119 -11.07 6.33 3.09
CA PRO A 119 -10.09 5.67 2.24
C PRO A 119 -8.73 6.38 2.23
N THR A 120 -8.58 7.49 2.95
CA THR A 120 -7.37 8.32 2.97
C THR A 120 -6.80 8.42 4.39
N PRO A 121 -5.49 8.72 4.55
CA PRO A 121 -4.89 8.90 5.87
C PRO A 121 -5.30 10.22 6.55
N SER A 122 -6.00 11.12 5.85
CA SER A 122 -6.42 12.44 6.37
C SER A 122 -7.71 12.33 7.17
N ILE A 123 -7.69 12.67 8.46
CA ILE A 123 -8.92 12.75 9.27
C ILE A 123 -9.79 13.89 8.73
N ASN A 124 -10.90 13.54 8.06
CA ASN A 124 -11.84 14.54 7.59
C ASN A 124 -12.72 15.04 8.74
N MET A 125 -12.64 16.34 9.03
CA MET A 125 -13.40 17.00 10.09
C MET A 125 -14.44 18.00 9.56
N THR A 126 -14.67 18.09 8.25
CA THR A 126 -15.57 19.12 7.67
C THR A 126 -17.03 18.97 8.10
N GLU A 127 -17.44 17.76 8.42
CA GLU A 127 -18.80 17.43 8.87
C GLU A 127 -18.86 17.14 10.37
N VAL A 128 -17.74 17.27 11.10
CA VAL A 128 -17.68 16.92 12.52
C VAL A 128 -18.35 18.01 13.36
N PHE A 129 -19.25 17.61 14.26
CA PHE A 129 -19.99 18.54 15.13
C PHE A 129 -20.27 17.94 16.52
N TRP A 130 -20.46 18.83 17.49
CA TRP A 130 -20.95 18.46 18.83
C TRP A 130 -22.47 18.34 18.82
N ALA A 131 -23.02 17.28 19.43
CA ALA A 131 -24.45 17.25 19.74
C ALA A 131 -24.82 18.44 20.61
N ARG A 132 -25.94 19.09 20.25
CA ARG A 132 -26.54 20.16 21.05
C ARG A 132 -27.30 19.60 22.24
#